data_AF-G8PKU3-F1
#
_entry.id   AF-G8PKU3-F1
#
_cell.length_a   1.000
_cell.length_b   1.000
_cell.length_c   1.000
_cell.angle_alpha   90.00
_cell.angle_beta   90.00
_cell.angle_gamma   90.00
#
_symmetry.space_group_name_H-M   'P 1'
#
loop_
_entity.id
_entity.type
_entity.pdbx_description
1 polymer ?
#
loop_
_entity_poly.entity_id
_entity_poly.type
_entity_poly.pdbx_seq_one_letter_code
_entity_poly.pdbx_strand_id
1 'polypeptide(L)'
;MSTDKLKIVHCIRAPLGGAFRHLMDLVEEQIEMGHELGIVCASNDIPSSSLAQLETLKPRLSLGLVTLPMARALAPKDLFSFFKLLKHLAPLKPDVLHGHGAKGGVWARTIGTALKLRGIQTRRVYSPHGGSLHYDFSSTSGKVYITLEKLLKPLTDSLVFTSAFEKAAYQQKIGMKGERPNSKIVHNGLRETEFWQSPVDEDAADLLFIGELRLLKGVDLLINAIDDLHRNTNSRPTLAVVGDGPDRALFEQMVSDRNLQAYITFHGFQKLDQALPLGKTAVIPSRAEALPYIVLELLAAQKPLITTRVGGIPEIYAQHKKTLVQPDDQQALTNAVSWALSHTDEQIELSLQLQDHLKSNFTLSQMAQSITQLYQPVQSAKNELADASQQSQQSALHSPEKLT
;
A
#
# COMPACT_ATOMS: atom_id res chain seq x y z
N MET A 1 19.94 -9.15 -16.02
CA MET A 1 21.08 -9.23 -15.08
C MET A 1 20.70 -10.22 -14.00
N SER A 2 21.48 -11.28 -13.81
CA SER A 2 21.26 -12.28 -12.76
C SER A 2 21.42 -11.59 -11.40
N THR A 3 20.32 -11.28 -10.71
CA THR A 3 20.36 -10.89 -9.31
C THR A 3 20.74 -12.12 -8.50
N ASP A 4 21.79 -12.03 -7.68
CA ASP A 4 22.16 -13.11 -6.77
C ASP A 4 20.94 -13.58 -5.98
N LYS A 5 20.81 -14.89 -5.83
CA LYS A 5 19.73 -15.52 -5.08
C LYS A 5 19.82 -15.12 -3.60
N LEU A 6 18.80 -14.44 -3.08
CA LEU A 6 18.73 -13.98 -1.70
C LEU A 6 17.79 -14.85 -0.84
N LYS A 7 18.08 -14.93 0.46
CA LYS A 7 17.19 -15.43 1.50
C LYS A 7 16.48 -14.26 2.18
N ILE A 8 15.21 -14.07 1.88
CA ILE A 8 14.43 -12.91 2.30
C ILE A 8 13.32 -13.37 3.26
N VAL A 9 13.24 -12.74 4.43
CA VAL A 9 12.14 -12.99 5.37
C VAL A 9 11.34 -11.70 5.60
N HIS A 10 10.06 -11.75 5.26
CA HIS A 10 9.12 -10.65 5.46
C HIS A 10 8.48 -10.75 6.85
N CYS A 11 8.38 -9.63 7.56
CA CYS A 11 7.77 -9.55 8.88
C CYS A 11 6.58 -8.60 8.83
N ILE A 12 5.37 -9.08 9.08
CA ILE A 12 4.16 -8.26 9.20
C ILE A 12 3.44 -8.62 10.49
N ARG A 13 2.73 -7.69 11.15
CA ARG A 13 1.90 -8.08 12.31
C ARG A 13 0.59 -8.69 11.86
N ALA A 14 -0.32 -7.85 11.38
CA ALA A 14 -1.64 -8.28 10.94
C ALA A 14 -1.63 -8.46 9.42
N PRO A 15 -1.92 -9.66 8.91
CA PRO A 15 -2.09 -9.90 7.49
C PRO A 15 -3.46 -9.37 7.03
N LEU A 16 -3.62 -8.04 7.03
CA LEU A 16 -4.86 -7.34 6.76
C LEU A 16 -4.63 -6.13 5.84
N GLY A 17 -5.61 -5.88 4.96
CA GLY A 17 -5.67 -4.67 4.13
C GLY A 17 -4.51 -4.52 3.14
N GLY A 18 -4.28 -3.27 2.70
CA GLY A 18 -3.31 -2.96 1.64
C GLY A 18 -1.86 -3.34 1.95
N ALA A 19 -1.43 -3.27 3.22
CA ALA A 19 -0.07 -3.67 3.60
C ALA A 19 0.15 -5.20 3.44
N PHE A 20 -0.89 -6.00 3.68
CA PHE A 20 -0.83 -7.43 3.46
C PHE A 20 -0.92 -7.79 1.97
N ARG A 21 -1.80 -7.12 1.22
CA ARG A 21 -1.83 -7.23 -0.25
C ARG A 21 -0.45 -6.95 -0.86
N HIS A 22 0.18 -5.84 -0.47
CA HIS A 22 1.54 -5.48 -0.87
C HIS A 22 2.55 -6.59 -0.57
N LEU A 23 2.52 -7.16 0.64
CA LEU A 23 3.43 -8.23 1.04
C LEU A 23 3.23 -9.48 0.18
N MET A 24 1.98 -9.90 -0.03
CA MET A 24 1.68 -11.10 -0.81
C MET A 24 2.16 -10.96 -2.26
N ASP A 25 1.85 -9.84 -2.90
CA ASP A 25 2.30 -9.55 -4.26
C ASP A 25 3.82 -9.52 -4.36
N LEU A 26 4.49 -8.84 -3.43
CA LEU A 26 5.95 -8.76 -3.40
C LEU A 26 6.60 -10.13 -3.19
N VAL A 27 6.07 -10.95 -2.28
CA VAL A 27 6.61 -12.28 -2.00
C VAL A 27 6.45 -13.19 -3.21
N GLU A 28 5.29 -13.20 -3.86
CA GLU A 28 5.06 -14.01 -5.06
C GLU A 28 6.04 -13.64 -6.17
N GLU A 29 6.18 -12.34 -6.48
CA GLU A 29 7.16 -11.89 -7.48
C GLU A 29 8.60 -12.25 -7.10
N GLN A 30 8.97 -12.13 -5.83
CA GLN A 30 10.33 -12.48 -5.40
C GLN A 30 10.61 -13.98 -5.49
N ILE A 31 9.57 -14.83 -5.35
CA ILE A 31 9.68 -16.26 -5.63
C ILE A 31 9.92 -16.48 -7.14
N GLU A 32 9.17 -15.80 -8.00
CA GLU A 32 9.37 -15.88 -9.46
C GLU A 32 10.75 -15.36 -9.91
N MET A 33 11.30 -14.37 -9.18
CA MET A 33 12.69 -13.90 -9.36
C MET A 33 13.74 -14.91 -8.86
N GLY A 34 13.34 -16.05 -8.29
CA GLY A 34 14.22 -17.14 -7.88
C GLY A 34 14.79 -17.02 -6.46
N HIS A 35 14.27 -16.11 -5.63
CA HIS A 35 14.72 -15.94 -4.25
C HIS A 35 14.11 -17.00 -3.30
N GLU A 36 14.74 -17.17 -2.13
CA GLU A 36 14.20 -18.00 -1.05
C GLU A 36 13.41 -17.14 -0.07
N LEU A 37 12.14 -17.48 0.17
CA LEU A 37 11.21 -16.62 0.88
C LEU A 37 10.69 -17.25 2.17
N GLY A 38 10.56 -16.42 3.21
CA GLY A 38 9.85 -16.76 4.44
C GLY A 38 8.96 -15.61 4.89
N ILE A 39 7.92 -15.94 5.65
CA ILE A 39 7.00 -14.96 6.23
C ILE A 39 6.92 -15.17 7.73
N VAL A 40 6.94 -14.07 8.47
CA VAL A 40 6.65 -14.01 9.90
C VAL A 40 5.40 -13.14 10.08
N CYS A 41 4.35 -13.70 10.69
CA CYS A 41 3.14 -12.94 11.02
C CYS A 41 2.55 -13.26 12.39
N ALA A 42 1.59 -12.43 12.83
CA ALA A 42 0.86 -12.69 14.07
C ALA A 42 0.09 -14.01 13.97
N SER A 43 -0.04 -14.77 15.06
CA SER A 43 -0.92 -15.93 15.13
C SER A 43 -2.35 -15.59 15.58
N ASN A 44 -2.59 -14.33 15.96
CA ASN A 44 -3.84 -13.82 16.51
C ASN A 44 -4.47 -12.77 15.60
N ASP A 45 -5.79 -12.64 15.66
CA ASP A 45 -6.58 -11.62 14.94
C ASP A 45 -6.39 -11.64 13.41
N ILE A 46 -6.23 -12.84 12.84
CA ILE A 46 -6.15 -13.03 11.39
C ILE A 46 -7.54 -13.43 10.86
N PRO A 47 -8.11 -12.72 9.87
CA PRO A 47 -9.33 -13.20 9.23
C PRO A 47 -9.10 -14.49 8.45
N SER A 48 -10.14 -15.29 8.33
CA SER A 48 -10.13 -16.56 7.61
C SER A 48 -9.67 -16.42 6.15
N SER A 49 -10.02 -15.30 5.47
CA SER A 49 -9.58 -15.00 4.10
C SER A 49 -8.06 -14.85 4.00
N SER A 50 -7.46 -14.10 4.93
CA SER A 50 -6.01 -13.92 4.98
C SER A 50 -5.28 -15.22 5.35
N LEU A 51 -5.85 -16.06 6.22
CA LEU A 51 -5.32 -17.39 6.51
C LEU A 51 -5.29 -18.28 5.26
N ALA A 52 -6.38 -18.29 4.47
CA ALA A 52 -6.46 -19.07 3.25
C ALA A 52 -5.41 -18.64 2.20
N GLN A 53 -5.15 -17.33 2.10
CA GLN A 53 -4.08 -16.80 1.24
C GLN A 53 -2.69 -17.26 1.71
N LEU A 54 -2.41 -17.20 3.01
CA LEU A 54 -1.14 -17.67 3.58
C LEU A 54 -0.93 -19.17 3.40
N GLU A 55 -1.96 -19.99 3.62
CA GLU A 55 -1.86 -21.45 3.44
C GLU A 55 -1.67 -21.83 1.95
N THR A 56 -2.26 -21.09 1.02
CA THR A 56 -2.01 -21.27 -0.42
C THR A 56 -0.55 -20.99 -0.78
N LEU A 57 0.05 -19.95 -0.18
CA LEU A 57 1.43 -19.54 -0.47
C LEU A 57 2.48 -20.41 0.23
N LYS A 58 2.13 -21.00 1.38
CA LYS A 58 3.04 -21.74 2.27
C LYS A 58 3.92 -22.80 1.59
N PRO A 59 3.44 -23.63 0.64
CA PRO A 59 4.30 -24.61 -0.05
C PRO A 59 5.44 -23.98 -0.85
N ARG A 60 5.31 -22.70 -1.23
CA ARG A 60 6.29 -21.95 -2.00
C ARG A 60 7.28 -21.17 -1.13
N LEU A 61 7.07 -21.13 0.19
CA LEU A 61 7.94 -20.44 1.14
C LEU A 61 9.07 -21.37 1.61
N SER A 62 10.19 -21.37 0.90
CA SER A 62 11.34 -22.23 1.20
C SER A 62 11.98 -21.99 2.58
N LEU A 63 11.81 -20.78 3.15
CA LEU A 63 12.26 -20.43 4.51
C LEU A 63 11.13 -20.56 5.55
N GLY A 64 9.93 -20.94 5.11
CA GLY A 64 8.78 -21.25 5.96
C GLY A 64 7.85 -20.08 6.31
N LEU A 65 6.69 -20.44 6.85
CA LEU A 65 5.71 -19.52 7.44
C LEU A 65 5.73 -19.67 8.96
N VAL A 66 6.09 -18.59 9.66
CA VAL A 66 6.18 -18.56 11.12
C VAL A 66 5.09 -17.67 11.68
N THR A 67 4.21 -18.26 12.49
CA THR A 67 3.18 -17.51 13.22
C THR A 67 3.52 -17.45 14.71
N LEU A 68 3.44 -16.27 15.30
CA LEU A 68 3.71 -16.04 16.72
C LEU A 68 2.72 -15.02 17.31
N PRO A 69 2.37 -15.10 18.60
CA PRO A 69 1.57 -14.05 19.21
C PRO A 69 2.27 -12.69 19.09
N MET A 70 1.61 -11.72 18.47
CA MET A 70 2.11 -10.35 18.35
C MET A 70 1.04 -9.36 18.81
N ALA A 71 1.24 -8.81 20.01
CA ALA A 71 0.33 -7.80 20.55
C ALA A 71 0.36 -6.51 19.71
N ARG A 72 -0.80 -5.84 19.60
CA ARG A 72 -0.92 -4.53 18.93
C ARG A 72 -0.11 -3.45 19.65
N ALA A 73 -0.16 -3.45 20.98
CA ALA A 73 0.69 -2.64 21.84
C ALA A 73 2.00 -3.37 22.18
N LEU A 74 2.93 -2.67 22.85
CA LEU A 74 4.09 -3.31 23.46
C LEU A 74 3.63 -4.17 24.64
N ALA A 75 4.05 -5.43 24.69
CA ALA A 75 3.71 -6.36 25.75
C ALA A 75 4.93 -7.18 26.20
N PRO A 76 5.04 -7.56 27.49
CA PRO A 76 6.16 -8.40 27.97
C PRO A 76 6.31 -9.72 27.21
N LYS A 77 5.20 -10.29 26.71
CA LYS A 77 5.19 -11.49 25.88
C LYS A 77 5.96 -11.32 24.56
N ASP A 78 6.15 -10.09 24.08
CA ASP A 78 6.95 -9.80 22.90
C ASP A 78 8.42 -10.22 23.09
N LEU A 79 8.95 -10.18 24.32
CA LEU A 79 10.33 -10.58 24.59
C LEU A 79 10.53 -12.09 24.42
N PHE A 80 9.56 -12.91 24.84
CA PHE A 80 9.61 -14.36 24.61
C PHE A 80 9.49 -14.68 23.12
N SER A 81 8.55 -14.04 22.43
CA SER A 81 8.41 -14.17 20.98
C SER A 81 9.70 -13.73 20.26
N PHE A 82 10.42 -12.73 20.78
CA PHE A 82 11.70 -12.24 20.23
C PHE A 82 12.76 -13.33 20.23
N PHE A 83 13.02 -13.95 21.39
CA PHE A 83 14.01 -15.02 21.48
C PHE A 83 13.62 -16.25 20.67
N LYS A 84 12.32 -16.60 20.65
CA LYS A 84 11.81 -17.71 19.84
C LYS A 84 12.06 -17.46 18.35
N LEU A 85 11.76 -16.26 17.85
CA LEU A 85 11.98 -15.91 16.45
C LEU A 85 13.47 -15.82 16.11
N LEU A 86 14.29 -15.24 16.98
CA LEU A 86 15.74 -15.21 16.79
C LEU A 86 16.34 -16.61 16.71
N LYS A 87 15.90 -17.55 17.56
CA LYS A 87 16.32 -18.95 17.53
C LYS A 87 15.90 -19.64 16.22
N HIS A 88 14.74 -19.29 15.68
CA HIS A 88 14.25 -19.85 14.43
C HIS A 88 14.95 -19.27 13.19
N LEU A 89 15.20 -17.96 13.14
CA LEU A 89 15.81 -17.31 11.98
C LEU A 89 17.34 -17.45 11.91
N ALA A 90 18.04 -17.61 13.04
CA ALA A 90 19.50 -17.69 13.05
C ALA A 90 20.06 -18.87 12.21
N PRO A 91 19.50 -20.10 12.26
CA PRO A 91 19.92 -21.20 11.38
C PRO A 91 19.68 -20.94 9.89
N LEU A 92 18.64 -20.17 9.56
CA LEU A 92 18.28 -19.86 8.16
C LEU A 92 19.28 -18.90 7.51
N LYS A 93 19.98 -18.10 8.32
CA LYS A 93 20.94 -17.06 7.89
C LYS A 93 20.32 -16.15 6.81
N PRO A 94 19.22 -15.43 7.11
CA PRO A 94 18.57 -14.59 6.12
C PRO A 94 19.48 -13.42 5.73
N ASP A 95 19.57 -13.16 4.43
CA ASP A 95 20.27 -12.00 3.88
C ASP A 95 19.47 -10.72 4.14
N VAL A 96 18.13 -10.82 4.17
CA VAL A 96 17.23 -9.69 4.35
C VAL A 96 16.13 -10.01 5.36
N LEU A 97 15.92 -9.11 6.32
CA LEU A 97 14.67 -9.00 7.06
C LEU A 97 13.96 -7.72 6.63
N HIS A 98 12.78 -7.88 6.04
CA HIS A 98 11.94 -6.76 5.60
C HIS A 98 10.69 -6.66 6.46
N GLY A 99 10.60 -5.61 7.27
CA GLY A 99 9.42 -5.31 8.09
C GLY A 99 8.37 -4.50 7.34
N HIS A 100 7.10 -4.91 7.44
CA HIS A 100 5.94 -4.21 6.89
C HIS A 100 5.03 -3.73 8.04
N GLY A 101 4.72 -2.44 8.05
CA GLY A 101 3.96 -1.82 9.13
C GLY A 101 4.77 -1.70 10.41
N ALA A 102 4.30 -0.86 11.34
CA ALA A 102 5.07 -0.46 12.54
C ALA A 102 5.69 -1.65 13.30
N LYS A 103 4.88 -2.64 13.69
CA LYS A 103 5.35 -3.79 14.48
C LYS A 103 6.25 -4.72 13.65
N GLY A 104 5.90 -5.02 12.40
CA GLY A 104 6.77 -5.80 11.50
C GLY A 104 8.15 -5.13 11.32
N GLY A 105 8.16 -3.81 11.21
CA GLY A 105 9.35 -2.97 11.23
C GLY A 105 10.19 -3.12 12.50
N VAL A 106 9.57 -3.12 13.69
CA VAL A 106 10.29 -3.38 14.96
C VAL A 106 11.00 -4.73 14.92
N TRP A 107 10.29 -5.79 14.51
CA TRP A 107 10.82 -7.15 14.46
C TRP A 107 12.00 -7.28 13.50
N ALA A 108 11.85 -6.82 12.26
CA ALA A 108 12.91 -6.89 11.26
C ALA A 108 14.18 -6.16 11.70
N ARG A 109 14.04 -4.96 12.28
CA ARG A 109 15.17 -4.12 12.72
C ARG A 109 15.86 -4.68 13.96
N THR A 110 15.10 -5.11 14.97
CA THR A 110 15.67 -5.61 16.23
C THR A 110 16.27 -7.01 16.07
N ILE A 111 15.58 -7.94 15.41
CA ILE A 111 16.13 -9.28 15.15
C ILE A 111 17.29 -9.22 14.18
N GLY A 112 17.19 -8.43 13.11
CA GLY A 112 18.30 -8.28 12.17
C GLY A 112 19.55 -7.73 12.87
N THR A 113 19.38 -6.82 13.84
CA THR A 113 20.50 -6.34 14.66
C THR A 113 21.09 -7.45 15.53
N ALA A 114 20.25 -8.26 16.18
CA ALA A 114 20.74 -9.40 16.97
C ALA A 114 21.43 -10.48 16.12
N LEU A 115 20.98 -10.71 14.89
CA LEU A 115 21.64 -11.60 13.93
C LEU A 115 23.02 -11.05 13.51
N LYS A 116 23.13 -9.74 13.23
CA LYS A 116 24.41 -9.10 12.93
C LYS A 116 25.40 -9.21 14.09
N LEU A 117 24.94 -9.02 15.33
CA LEU A 117 25.78 -9.22 16.52
C LEU A 117 26.26 -10.68 16.68
N ARG A 118 25.59 -11.64 16.05
CA ARG A 118 25.97 -13.05 15.97
C ARG A 118 26.81 -13.40 14.73
N GLY A 119 27.27 -12.40 13.98
CA GLY A 119 28.08 -12.58 12.76
C GLY A 119 27.28 -12.94 11.51
N ILE A 120 25.94 -12.92 11.56
CA ILE A 120 25.09 -13.17 10.39
C ILE A 120 24.80 -11.82 9.72
N GLN A 121 25.33 -11.63 8.51
CA GLN A 121 25.15 -10.39 7.76
C GLN A 121 23.73 -10.29 7.21
N THR A 122 22.84 -9.69 7.99
CA THR A 122 21.43 -9.52 7.64
C THR A 122 21.11 -8.04 7.43
N ARG A 123 20.51 -7.69 6.29
CA ARG A 123 20.03 -6.35 6.00
C ARG A 123 18.66 -6.12 6.64
N ARG A 124 18.48 -4.93 7.22
CA ARG A 124 17.26 -4.52 7.93
C ARG A 124 16.52 -3.50 7.08
N VAL A 125 15.42 -3.93 6.45
CA VAL A 125 14.58 -3.11 5.57
C VAL A 125 13.24 -2.84 6.23
N TYR A 126 12.67 -1.65 6.04
CA TYR A 126 11.39 -1.29 6.63
C TYR A 126 10.50 -0.50 5.66
N SER A 127 9.27 -0.99 5.48
CA SER A 127 8.16 -0.30 4.82
C SER A 127 7.09 0.11 5.85
N PRO A 128 6.86 1.42 6.11
CA PRO A 128 5.92 1.85 7.15
C PRO A 128 4.44 1.59 6.84
N HIS A 129 4.02 1.67 5.58
CA HIS A 129 2.62 1.51 5.13
C HIS A 129 1.62 2.37 5.91
N GLY A 130 2.01 3.62 6.21
CA GLY A 130 1.26 4.58 7.02
C GLY A 130 1.22 4.27 8.52
N GLY A 131 1.62 3.06 8.96
CA GLY A 131 1.38 2.51 10.29
C GLY A 131 1.70 3.46 11.47
N SER A 132 2.99 3.73 11.73
CA SER A 132 3.38 4.66 12.80
C SER A 132 3.12 6.12 12.44
N LEU A 133 2.87 6.41 11.15
CA LEU A 133 2.68 7.76 10.61
C LEU A 133 1.24 8.27 10.74
N HIS A 134 0.25 7.40 10.94
CA HIS A 134 -1.14 7.78 11.18
C HIS A 134 -1.41 8.35 12.58
N TYR A 135 -0.48 8.18 13.54
CA TYR A 135 -0.67 8.75 14.88
C TYR A 135 -0.44 10.27 14.86
N ASP A 136 -1.33 10.99 15.54
CA ASP A 136 -1.21 12.42 15.78
C ASP A 136 -0.01 12.69 16.73
N PHE A 137 0.79 13.70 16.36
CA PHE A 137 1.94 14.20 17.11
C PHE A 137 1.56 14.75 18.50
N SER A 138 0.32 15.23 18.65
CA SER A 138 -0.18 15.79 19.91
C SER A 138 -0.51 14.69 20.94
N SER A 139 -0.85 13.48 20.47
CA SER A 139 -1.29 12.37 21.30
C SER A 139 -0.14 11.70 22.07
N THR A 140 -0.44 11.19 23.27
CA THR A 140 0.52 10.42 24.08
C THR A 140 0.99 9.15 23.39
N SER A 141 0.10 8.45 22.70
CA SER A 141 0.44 7.27 21.88
C SER A 141 1.35 7.65 20.72
N GLY A 142 1.05 8.74 20.00
CA GLY A 142 1.90 9.23 18.91
C GLY A 142 3.32 9.58 19.35
N LYS A 143 3.48 10.24 20.50
CA LYS A 143 4.81 10.53 21.09
C LYS A 143 5.62 9.25 21.35
N VAL A 144 4.98 8.21 21.88
CA VAL A 144 5.63 6.91 22.12
C VAL A 144 6.08 6.28 20.79
N TYR A 145 5.20 6.15 19.81
CA TYR A 145 5.52 5.52 18.53
C TYR A 145 6.59 6.28 17.75
N ILE A 146 6.52 7.61 17.73
CA ILE A 146 7.55 8.47 17.10
C ILE A 146 8.90 8.30 17.79
N THR A 147 8.91 8.25 19.11
CA THR A 147 10.16 8.03 19.88
C THR A 147 10.77 6.67 19.56
N LEU A 148 9.95 5.61 19.52
CA LEU A 148 10.42 4.27 19.13
C LEU A 148 10.98 4.26 17.70
N GLU A 149 10.33 4.92 16.74
CA GLU A 149 10.86 5.04 15.37
C GLU A 149 12.19 5.78 15.32
N LYS A 150 12.36 6.86 16.10
CA LYS A 150 13.63 7.58 16.22
C LYS A 150 14.74 6.70 16.78
N LEU A 151 14.44 5.86 17.78
CA LEU A 151 15.38 4.91 18.38
C LEU A 151 15.74 3.75 17.43
N LEU A 152 14.81 3.32 16.58
CA LEU A 152 15.02 2.22 15.63
C LEU A 152 15.64 2.68 14.31
N LYS A 153 15.64 3.98 14.01
CA LYS A 153 16.23 4.54 12.79
C LYS A 153 17.70 4.14 12.58
N PRO A 154 18.61 4.20 13.58
CA PRO A 154 20.00 3.73 13.40
C PRO A 154 20.11 2.22 13.15
N LEU A 155 19.07 1.46 13.47
CA LEU A 155 18.97 0.01 13.23
C LEU A 155 18.32 -0.32 11.87
N THR A 156 18.19 0.66 10.99
CA THR A 156 17.58 0.51 9.67
C THR A 156 18.65 0.70 8.59
N ASP A 157 18.76 -0.23 7.65
CA ASP A 157 19.69 -0.12 6.54
C ASP A 157 19.01 0.55 5.33
N SER A 158 17.74 0.20 5.05
CA SER A 158 16.93 0.80 3.98
C SER A 158 15.47 1.04 4.42
N LEU A 159 14.88 2.16 3.99
CA LEU A 159 13.47 2.50 4.10
C LEU A 159 12.81 2.45 2.72
N VAL A 160 11.63 1.85 2.64
CA VAL A 160 10.81 1.82 1.44
C VAL A 160 9.51 2.56 1.74
N PHE A 161 9.22 3.60 0.97
CA PHE A 161 8.00 4.38 1.13
C PHE A 161 7.08 4.11 -0.04
N THR A 162 5.79 3.88 0.22
CA THR A 162 4.82 3.65 -0.86
C THR A 162 4.48 4.93 -1.62
N SER A 163 4.82 6.10 -1.08
CA SER A 163 4.51 7.39 -1.70
C SER A 163 5.47 8.49 -1.23
N ALA A 164 5.58 9.56 -2.02
CA ALA A 164 6.31 10.77 -1.63
C ALA A 164 5.68 11.42 -0.39
N PHE A 165 4.35 11.38 -0.27
CA PHE A 165 3.64 11.80 0.94
C PHE A 165 4.14 11.06 2.19
N GLU A 166 4.21 9.72 2.12
CA GLU A 166 4.65 8.92 3.26
C GLU A 166 6.11 9.23 3.65
N LYS A 167 6.99 9.38 2.65
CA LYS A 167 8.38 9.79 2.87
C LYS A 167 8.47 11.16 3.55
N ALA A 168 7.72 12.15 3.05
CA ALA A 168 7.69 13.49 3.63
C ALA A 168 7.18 13.47 5.08
N ALA A 169 6.11 12.72 5.36
CA ALA A 169 5.58 12.56 6.71
C ALA A 169 6.60 11.91 7.66
N TYR A 170 7.34 10.90 7.19
CA TYR A 170 8.41 10.27 7.97
C TYR A 170 9.57 11.25 8.23
N GLN A 171 9.99 12.01 7.21
CA GLN A 171 11.03 13.03 7.35
C GLN A 171 10.64 14.11 8.35
N GLN A 172 9.40 14.59 8.31
CA GLN A 172 8.89 15.61 9.23
C GLN A 172 8.80 15.09 10.67
N LYS A 173 8.27 13.87 10.88
CA LYS A 173 8.00 13.33 12.23
C LYS A 173 9.23 12.72 12.89
N ILE A 174 10.02 11.95 12.15
CA ILE A 174 11.13 11.13 12.67
C ILE A 174 12.49 11.80 12.40
N GLY A 175 12.60 12.54 11.30
CA GLY A 175 13.84 13.17 10.85
C GLY A 175 14.73 12.21 10.06
N MET A 176 15.01 12.56 8.82
CA MET A 176 16.04 11.91 7.99
C MET A 176 17.05 12.99 7.58
N LYS A 177 18.25 12.94 8.14
CA LYS A 177 19.37 13.80 7.77
C LYS A 177 20.55 12.89 7.37
N GLY A 178 21.24 13.24 6.29
CA GLY A 178 22.35 12.47 5.75
C GLY A 178 21.94 11.28 4.87
N GLU A 179 22.91 10.46 4.49
CA GLU A 179 22.77 9.39 3.50
C GLU A 179 22.20 8.07 4.06
N ARG A 180 21.96 7.98 5.38
CA ARG A 180 21.49 6.75 6.04
C ARG A 180 20.30 6.99 6.99
N PRO A 181 19.32 6.06 7.05
CA PRO A 181 19.15 4.89 6.18
C PRO A 181 18.92 5.29 4.71
N ASN A 182 19.32 4.41 3.78
CA ASN A 182 18.96 4.61 2.37
C ASN A 182 17.43 4.65 2.27
N SER A 183 16.87 5.43 1.36
CA SER A 183 15.42 5.45 1.17
C SER A 183 15.02 5.59 -0.28
N LYS A 184 13.97 4.85 -0.66
CA LYS A 184 13.39 4.93 -1.99
C LYS A 184 11.86 5.00 -1.87
N ILE A 185 11.25 5.77 -2.75
CA ILE A 185 9.81 5.71 -2.97
C ILE A 185 9.60 4.60 -3.99
N VAL A 186 8.78 3.61 -3.63
CA VAL A 186 8.36 2.53 -4.52
C VAL A 186 6.85 2.40 -4.37
N HIS A 187 6.11 2.84 -5.37
CA HIS A 187 4.66 2.76 -5.38
C HIS A 187 4.18 1.30 -5.40
N ASN A 188 2.96 1.08 -4.89
CA ASN A 188 2.29 -0.21 -5.00
C ASN A 188 2.02 -0.52 -6.47
N GLY A 189 2.30 -1.76 -6.87
CA GLY A 189 2.10 -2.24 -8.23
C GLY A 189 0.92 -3.19 -8.37
N LEU A 190 0.35 -3.24 -9.57
CA LEU A 190 -0.71 -4.17 -9.98
C LEU A 190 -0.21 -5.16 -11.04
N ARG A 191 -0.86 -6.31 -11.11
CA ARG A 191 -0.64 -7.35 -12.13
C ARG A 191 -1.27 -6.93 -13.45
N GLU A 192 -0.72 -7.44 -14.55
CA GLU A 192 -1.29 -7.23 -15.88
C GLU A 192 -2.76 -7.71 -15.95
N THR A 193 -3.09 -8.81 -15.28
CA THR A 193 -4.45 -9.36 -15.23
C THR A 193 -5.45 -8.49 -14.45
N GLU A 194 -4.98 -7.49 -13.69
CA GLU A 194 -5.83 -6.55 -12.96
C GLU A 194 -6.21 -5.33 -13.81
N PHE A 195 -5.65 -5.19 -15.01
CA PHE A 195 -6.03 -4.15 -15.96
C PHE A 195 -7.07 -4.67 -16.95
N TRP A 196 -8.32 -4.26 -16.75
CA TRP A 196 -9.45 -4.69 -17.57
C TRP A 196 -10.56 -3.63 -17.52
N GLN A 197 -11.53 -3.73 -18.41
CA GLN A 197 -12.72 -2.90 -18.35
C GLN A 197 -13.81 -3.67 -17.59
N SER A 198 -14.18 -3.16 -16.42
CA SER A 198 -15.24 -3.78 -15.63
C SER A 198 -16.63 -3.59 -16.24
N PRO A 199 -17.47 -4.64 -16.29
CA PRO A 199 -18.85 -4.48 -16.68
C PRO A 199 -19.60 -3.67 -15.62
N VAL A 200 -20.77 -3.17 -16.01
CA VAL A 200 -21.73 -2.50 -15.16
C VAL A 200 -23.05 -3.23 -15.35
N ASP A 201 -23.69 -3.63 -14.25
CA ASP A 201 -24.98 -4.32 -14.31
C ASP A 201 -26.09 -3.36 -14.78
N GLU A 202 -27.15 -3.89 -15.37
CA GLU A 202 -28.27 -3.07 -15.86
C GLU A 202 -28.96 -2.29 -14.73
N ASP A 203 -29.01 -2.88 -13.53
CA ASP A 203 -29.58 -2.31 -12.31
C ASP A 203 -28.52 -1.69 -11.37
N ALA A 204 -27.30 -1.46 -11.89
CA ALA A 204 -26.22 -0.86 -11.11
C ALA A 204 -26.59 0.52 -10.53
N ALA A 205 -26.17 0.74 -9.28
CA ALA A 205 -26.32 2.02 -8.62
C ALA A 205 -25.52 3.12 -9.35
N ASP A 206 -25.93 4.37 -9.17
CA ASP A 206 -25.20 5.49 -9.78
C ASP A 206 -23.80 5.62 -9.17
N LEU A 207 -23.69 5.37 -7.86
CA LEU A 207 -22.47 5.48 -7.09
C LEU A 207 -22.09 4.16 -6.44
N LEU A 208 -20.80 3.92 -6.28
CA LEU A 208 -20.22 2.75 -5.64
C LEU A 208 -19.18 3.18 -4.60
N PHE A 209 -19.33 2.71 -3.37
CA PHE A 209 -18.27 2.75 -2.37
C PHE A 209 -17.74 1.34 -2.14
N ILE A 210 -16.42 1.16 -2.16
CA ILE A 210 -15.77 -0.10 -1.78
C ILE A 210 -14.71 0.20 -0.72
N GLY A 211 -14.83 -0.41 0.46
CA GLY A 211 -13.82 -0.28 1.50
C GLY A 211 -14.28 -0.70 2.90
N GLU A 212 -13.34 -0.68 3.84
CA GLU A 212 -13.65 -0.91 5.26
C GLU A 212 -14.59 0.20 5.78
N LEU A 213 -15.71 -0.18 6.40
CA LEU A 213 -16.70 0.77 6.91
C LEU A 213 -16.18 1.43 8.19
N ARG A 214 -15.45 2.53 7.99
CA ARG A 214 -14.87 3.37 9.03
C ARG A 214 -15.02 4.85 8.70
N LEU A 215 -15.18 5.69 9.72
CA LEU A 215 -15.21 7.15 9.56
C LEU A 215 -13.99 7.68 8.79
N LEU A 216 -12.80 7.10 8.97
CA LEU A 216 -11.61 7.53 8.24
C LEU A 216 -11.75 7.41 6.70
N LYS A 217 -12.65 6.55 6.21
CA LYS A 217 -12.92 6.33 4.78
C LYS A 217 -13.98 7.27 4.21
N GLY A 218 -14.57 8.14 5.02
CA GLY A 218 -15.48 9.20 4.57
C GLY A 218 -16.85 8.71 4.10
N VAL A 219 -17.30 7.52 4.52
CA VAL A 219 -18.63 6.98 4.14
C VAL A 219 -19.74 7.93 4.59
N ASP A 220 -19.58 8.55 5.76
CA ASP A 220 -20.45 9.61 6.28
C ASP A 220 -20.54 10.82 5.34
N LEU A 221 -19.42 11.26 4.76
CA LEU A 221 -19.38 12.38 3.81
C LEU A 221 -20.16 12.05 2.53
N LEU A 222 -20.07 10.79 2.06
CA LEU A 222 -20.80 10.34 0.88
C LEU A 222 -22.30 10.23 1.16
N ILE A 223 -22.71 9.69 2.31
CA ILE A 223 -24.12 9.66 2.73
C ILE A 223 -24.67 11.09 2.83
N ASN A 224 -23.92 12.01 3.44
CA ASN A 224 -24.30 13.43 3.50
C ASN A 224 -24.43 14.07 2.12
N ALA A 225 -23.53 13.75 1.18
CA ALA A 225 -23.57 14.30 -0.17
C ALA A 225 -24.84 13.85 -0.92
N ILE A 226 -25.25 12.59 -0.74
CA ILE A 226 -26.51 12.07 -1.31
C ILE A 226 -27.70 12.79 -0.69
N ASP A 227 -27.75 12.91 0.63
CA ASP A 227 -28.81 13.64 1.34
C ASP A 227 -28.93 15.10 0.88
N ASP A 228 -27.80 15.79 0.73
CA ASP A 228 -27.77 17.18 0.27
C ASP A 228 -28.27 17.31 -1.18
N LEU A 229 -27.95 16.38 -2.07
CA LEU A 229 -28.51 16.36 -3.43
C LEU A 229 -30.02 16.09 -3.40
N HIS A 230 -30.49 15.18 -2.55
CA HIS A 230 -31.92 14.86 -2.43
C HIS A 230 -32.74 16.05 -1.91
N ARG A 231 -32.21 16.79 -0.93
CA ARG A 231 -32.89 17.95 -0.33
C ARG A 231 -32.86 19.19 -1.21
N ASN A 232 -31.74 19.45 -1.88
CA ASN A 232 -31.50 20.72 -2.56
C ASN A 232 -31.72 20.65 -4.09
N THR A 233 -31.93 19.46 -4.65
CA THR A 233 -32.11 19.27 -6.10
C THR A 233 -33.20 18.22 -6.40
N ASN A 234 -33.54 18.03 -7.67
CA ASN A 234 -34.40 16.93 -8.14
C ASN A 234 -33.63 15.62 -8.36
N SER A 235 -32.30 15.61 -8.17
CA SER A 235 -31.48 14.42 -8.33
C SER A 235 -31.71 13.43 -7.19
N ARG A 236 -31.85 12.15 -7.50
CA ARG A 236 -32.05 11.05 -6.53
C ARG A 236 -31.05 9.92 -6.78
N PRO A 237 -29.73 10.17 -6.70
CA PRO A 237 -28.73 9.16 -6.98
C PRO A 237 -28.83 8.01 -5.98
N THR A 238 -28.51 6.82 -6.46
CA THR A 238 -28.41 5.59 -5.68
C THR A 238 -26.96 5.25 -5.34
N LEU A 239 -26.74 4.54 -4.23
CA LEU A 239 -25.42 4.14 -3.76
C LEU A 239 -25.38 2.66 -3.36
N ALA A 240 -24.47 1.92 -3.96
CA ALA A 240 -24.03 0.61 -3.48
C ALA A 240 -22.84 0.78 -2.53
N VAL A 241 -22.98 0.30 -1.30
CA VAL A 241 -21.91 0.27 -0.28
C VAL A 241 -21.42 -1.16 -0.11
N VAL A 242 -20.19 -1.41 -0.54
CA VAL A 242 -19.53 -2.72 -0.45
C VAL A 242 -18.40 -2.69 0.57
N GLY A 243 -18.44 -3.62 1.50
CA GLY A 243 -17.48 -3.77 2.57
C GLY A 243 -18.15 -4.02 3.91
N ASP A 244 -17.31 -4.12 4.94
CA ASP A 244 -17.75 -4.25 6.32
C ASP A 244 -16.78 -3.48 7.22
N GLY A 245 -17.15 -3.24 8.46
CA GLY A 245 -16.31 -2.50 9.38
C GLY A 245 -17.01 -2.11 10.67
N PRO A 246 -16.22 -1.65 11.66
CA PRO A 246 -16.73 -1.35 12.99
C PRO A 246 -17.78 -0.25 13.02
N ASP A 247 -17.78 0.66 12.03
CA ASP A 247 -18.69 1.81 11.97
C ASP A 247 -19.92 1.53 11.09
N ARG A 248 -20.15 0.28 10.65
CA ARG A 248 -21.29 -0.09 9.79
C ARG A 248 -22.64 0.34 10.38
N ALA A 249 -22.90 -0.01 11.65
CA ALA A 249 -24.16 0.32 12.31
C ALA A 249 -24.40 1.83 12.40
N LEU A 250 -23.33 2.63 12.55
CA LEU A 250 -23.41 4.09 12.53
C LEU A 250 -23.89 4.58 11.15
N PHE A 251 -23.35 4.04 10.07
CA PHE A 251 -23.75 4.44 8.71
C PHE A 251 -25.17 3.99 8.37
N GLU A 252 -25.57 2.77 8.75
CA GLU A 252 -26.95 2.30 8.59
C GLU A 252 -27.94 3.19 9.35
N GLN A 253 -27.59 3.63 10.57
CA GLN A 253 -28.38 4.59 11.34
C GLN A 253 -28.48 5.94 10.62
N MET A 254 -27.37 6.48 10.11
CA MET A 254 -27.38 7.75 9.35
C MET A 254 -28.29 7.69 8.12
N VAL A 255 -28.28 6.57 7.39
CA VAL A 255 -29.19 6.34 6.26
C VAL A 255 -30.64 6.33 6.72
N SER A 256 -30.92 5.69 7.86
CA SER A 256 -32.27 5.65 8.44
C SER A 256 -32.77 7.01 8.87
N ASP A 257 -31.96 7.76 9.61
CA ASP A 257 -32.32 9.09 10.15
C ASP A 257 -32.62 10.11 9.03
N ARG A 258 -32.05 9.89 7.84
CA ARG A 258 -32.21 10.75 6.66
C ARG A 258 -33.26 10.23 5.67
N ASN A 259 -33.93 9.12 5.98
CA ASN A 259 -34.90 8.46 5.10
C ASN A 259 -34.32 8.06 3.73
N LEU A 260 -33.07 7.58 3.69
CA LEU A 260 -32.35 7.22 2.46
C LEU A 260 -32.31 5.70 2.19
N GLN A 261 -33.05 4.89 2.94
CA GLN A 261 -33.00 3.42 2.86
C GLN A 261 -33.38 2.88 1.48
N ALA A 262 -34.23 3.60 0.72
CA ALA A 262 -34.61 3.23 -0.64
C ALA A 262 -33.53 3.52 -1.70
N TYR A 263 -32.46 4.24 -1.32
CA TYR A 263 -31.43 4.73 -2.25
C TYR A 263 -30.02 4.25 -1.91
N ILE A 264 -29.80 3.74 -0.70
CA ILE A 264 -28.47 3.29 -0.25
C ILE A 264 -28.55 1.84 0.21
N THR A 265 -27.83 0.96 -0.48
CA THR A 265 -27.81 -0.48 -0.23
C THR A 265 -26.46 -0.92 0.31
N PHE A 266 -26.44 -1.57 1.47
CA PHE A 266 -25.23 -2.17 2.05
C PHE A 266 -25.12 -3.64 1.64
N HIS A 267 -24.14 -3.97 0.82
CA HIS A 267 -23.95 -5.31 0.26
C HIS A 267 -23.07 -6.22 1.13
N GLY A 268 -22.53 -5.70 2.24
CA GLY A 268 -21.50 -6.39 3.01
C GLY A 268 -20.20 -6.57 2.23
N PHE A 269 -19.29 -7.40 2.74
CA PHE A 269 -18.04 -7.69 2.05
C PHE A 269 -18.28 -8.49 0.76
N GLN A 270 -17.79 -7.97 -0.37
CA GLN A 270 -17.68 -8.70 -1.63
C GLN A 270 -16.27 -8.61 -2.19
N LYS A 271 -15.90 -9.55 -3.05
CA LYS A 271 -14.67 -9.45 -3.83
C LYS A 271 -14.80 -8.33 -4.85
N LEU A 272 -13.67 -7.76 -5.28
CA LEU A 272 -13.64 -6.61 -6.16
C LEU A 272 -14.36 -6.86 -7.50
N ASP A 273 -14.15 -8.02 -8.11
CA ASP A 273 -14.80 -8.45 -9.36
C ASP A 273 -16.33 -8.56 -9.25
N GLN A 274 -16.84 -8.87 -8.06
CA GLN A 274 -18.28 -8.90 -7.76
C GLN A 274 -18.83 -7.52 -7.38
N ALA A 275 -17.99 -6.65 -6.81
CA ALA A 275 -18.38 -5.33 -6.34
C ALA A 275 -18.45 -4.29 -7.45
N LEU A 276 -17.52 -4.35 -8.41
CA LEU A 276 -17.40 -3.39 -9.51
C LEU A 276 -18.67 -3.25 -10.38
N PRO A 277 -19.40 -4.33 -10.71
CA PRO A 277 -20.62 -4.24 -11.50
C PRO A 277 -21.76 -3.51 -10.81
N LEU A 278 -21.76 -3.46 -9.46
CA LEU A 278 -22.85 -2.90 -8.65
C LEU A 278 -23.00 -1.38 -8.75
N GLY A 279 -22.05 -0.66 -9.34
CA GLY A 279 -22.23 0.78 -9.55
C GLY A 279 -21.40 1.39 -10.67
N LYS A 280 -21.90 2.52 -11.18
CA LYS A 280 -21.38 3.21 -12.37
C LYS A 280 -20.12 4.02 -12.07
N THR A 281 -20.17 4.87 -11.04
CA THR A 281 -19.03 5.70 -10.60
C THR A 281 -18.62 5.34 -9.19
N ALA A 282 -17.34 5.01 -8.98
CA ALA A 282 -16.80 4.81 -7.65
C ALA A 282 -16.52 6.14 -6.94
N VAL A 283 -16.77 6.19 -5.63
CA VAL A 283 -16.48 7.36 -4.79
C VAL A 283 -15.72 6.92 -3.54
N ILE A 284 -14.48 7.36 -3.40
CA ILE A 284 -13.58 7.03 -2.27
C ILE A 284 -13.17 8.33 -1.55
N PRO A 285 -14.00 8.86 -0.63
CA PRO A 285 -13.82 10.18 -0.02
C PRO A 285 -12.99 10.13 1.27
N SER A 286 -11.89 9.36 1.28
CA SER A 286 -11.10 9.12 2.48
C SER A 286 -10.50 10.38 3.11
N ARG A 287 -10.48 10.44 4.44
CA ARG A 287 -9.80 11.51 5.20
C ARG A 287 -8.29 11.29 5.28
N ALA A 288 -7.85 10.03 5.29
CA ALA A 288 -6.43 9.70 5.32
C ALA A 288 -6.15 8.37 4.61
N GLU A 289 -5.10 8.38 3.79
CA GLU A 289 -4.56 7.21 3.10
C GLU A 289 -3.03 7.31 3.02
N ALA A 290 -2.35 6.18 2.83
CA ALA A 290 -0.92 6.15 2.46
C ALA A 290 -0.77 6.11 0.94
N LEU A 291 -0.94 4.94 0.33
CA LEU A 291 -1.16 4.75 -1.11
C LEU A 291 -2.18 3.62 -1.28
N PRO A 292 -3.48 3.93 -1.42
CA PRO A 292 -4.54 2.94 -1.28
C PRO A 292 -4.66 2.04 -2.52
N TYR A 293 -4.56 0.71 -2.32
CA TYR A 293 -4.76 -0.28 -3.38
C TYR A 293 -6.12 -0.13 -4.06
N ILE A 294 -7.19 0.12 -3.30
CA ILE A 294 -8.53 0.23 -3.88
C ILE A 294 -8.64 1.32 -4.95
N VAL A 295 -7.90 2.42 -4.83
CA VAL A 295 -7.87 3.47 -5.86
C VAL A 295 -7.14 2.97 -7.10
N LEU A 296 -6.00 2.28 -6.95
CA LEU A 296 -5.29 1.66 -8.06
C LEU A 296 -6.16 0.62 -8.76
N GLU A 297 -6.81 -0.25 -7.99
CA GLU A 297 -7.67 -1.34 -8.45
C GLU A 297 -8.89 -0.82 -9.21
N LEU A 298 -9.55 0.23 -8.73
CA LEU A 298 -10.70 0.85 -9.41
C LEU A 298 -10.29 1.47 -10.75
N LEU A 299 -9.18 2.20 -10.77
CA LEU A 299 -8.65 2.80 -12.02
C LEU A 299 -8.17 1.72 -12.99
N ALA A 300 -7.54 0.66 -12.48
CA ALA A 300 -7.12 -0.48 -13.29
C ALA A 300 -8.30 -1.25 -13.89
N ALA A 301 -9.45 -1.28 -13.21
CA ALA A 301 -10.72 -1.81 -13.71
C ALA A 301 -11.49 -0.83 -14.62
N GLN A 302 -10.88 0.31 -14.99
CA GLN A 302 -11.49 1.39 -15.78
C GLN A 302 -12.79 1.92 -15.18
N LYS A 303 -12.91 1.92 -13.85
CA LYS A 303 -14.08 2.46 -13.16
C LYS A 303 -13.92 3.98 -13.04
N PRO A 304 -14.87 4.80 -13.53
CA PRO A 304 -14.95 6.21 -13.17
C PRO A 304 -14.80 6.43 -11.67
N LEU A 305 -13.96 7.38 -11.26
CA LEU A 305 -13.58 7.53 -9.86
C LEU A 305 -13.55 9.00 -9.41
N ILE A 306 -14.31 9.30 -8.36
CA ILE A 306 -14.15 10.47 -7.51
C ILE A 306 -13.41 10.07 -6.24
N THR A 307 -12.36 10.81 -5.89
CA THR A 307 -11.63 10.55 -4.65
C THR A 307 -11.03 11.83 -4.09
N THR A 308 -10.45 11.73 -2.91
CA THR A 308 -9.87 12.85 -2.16
C THR A 308 -8.37 13.01 -2.42
N ARG A 309 -7.90 14.26 -2.38
CA ARG A 309 -6.48 14.64 -2.43
C ARG A 309 -5.79 14.39 -1.09
N VAL A 310 -5.72 13.13 -0.66
CA VAL A 310 -5.04 12.72 0.57
C VAL A 310 -3.95 11.70 0.32
N GLY A 311 -2.95 11.70 1.18
CA GLY A 311 -1.87 10.72 1.10
C GLY A 311 -1.14 10.78 -0.24
N GLY A 312 -0.84 9.60 -0.78
CA GLY A 312 -0.25 9.38 -2.09
C GLY A 312 -1.26 9.28 -3.23
N ILE A 313 -2.58 9.46 -3.00
CA ILE A 313 -3.57 9.45 -4.09
C ILE A 313 -3.21 10.44 -5.22
N PRO A 314 -2.75 11.68 -4.94
CA PRO A 314 -2.39 12.61 -6.00
C PRO A 314 -1.24 12.13 -6.89
N GLU A 315 -0.40 11.21 -6.41
CA GLU A 315 0.69 10.61 -7.18
C GLU A 315 0.17 9.59 -8.22
N ILE A 316 -1.02 9.01 -7.99
CA ILE A 316 -1.69 8.07 -8.91
C ILE A 316 -2.29 8.80 -10.12
N TYR A 317 -2.65 10.07 -9.94
CA TYR A 317 -3.50 10.82 -10.87
C TYR A 317 -2.72 11.64 -11.92
N ALA A 318 -1.37 11.62 -11.89
CA ALA A 318 -0.52 12.41 -12.78
C ALA A 318 -0.98 13.89 -12.89
N GLN A 319 -1.26 14.37 -14.10
CA GLN A 319 -1.79 15.73 -14.32
C GLN A 319 -3.32 15.85 -14.13
N HIS A 320 -4.05 14.74 -14.05
CA HIS A 320 -5.51 14.76 -14.04
C HIS A 320 -6.02 15.05 -12.62
N LYS A 321 -6.68 16.20 -12.41
CA LYS A 321 -7.08 16.63 -11.06
C LYS A 321 -8.59 16.85 -10.89
N LYS A 322 -9.37 16.66 -11.95
CA LYS A 322 -10.80 17.04 -12.01
C LYS A 322 -11.64 16.33 -10.95
N THR A 323 -11.37 15.05 -10.71
CA THR A 323 -12.12 14.23 -9.74
C THR A 323 -11.38 14.04 -8.41
N LEU A 324 -10.37 14.89 -8.13
CA LEU A 324 -9.65 14.96 -6.86
C LEU A 324 -10.17 16.09 -5.98
N VAL A 325 -11.09 15.78 -5.07
CA VAL A 325 -11.67 16.75 -4.12
C VAL A 325 -10.80 16.92 -2.88
N GLN A 326 -10.98 18.01 -2.13
CA GLN A 326 -10.31 18.14 -0.83
C GLN A 326 -10.94 17.20 0.20
N PRO A 327 -10.16 16.57 1.08
CA PRO A 327 -10.72 15.80 2.20
C PRO A 327 -11.52 16.70 3.14
N ASP A 328 -12.54 16.12 3.78
CA ASP A 328 -13.43 16.81 4.72
C ASP A 328 -14.18 18.04 4.14
N ASP A 329 -14.13 18.24 2.81
CA ASP A 329 -14.89 19.27 2.12
C ASP A 329 -16.21 18.69 1.59
N GLN A 330 -17.25 18.78 2.42
CA GLN A 330 -18.58 18.26 2.09
C GLN A 330 -19.14 18.86 0.80
N GLN A 331 -18.99 20.17 0.60
CA GLN A 331 -19.55 20.85 -0.56
C GLN A 331 -18.81 20.47 -1.84
N ALA A 332 -17.48 20.39 -1.79
CA ALA A 332 -16.69 19.94 -2.93
C ALA A 332 -17.03 18.50 -3.33
N LEU A 333 -17.23 17.60 -2.36
CA LEU A 333 -17.66 16.23 -2.63
C LEU A 333 -19.05 16.20 -3.29
N THR A 334 -20.03 16.92 -2.73
CA THR A 334 -21.39 17.03 -3.29
C THR A 334 -21.37 17.56 -4.72
N ASN A 335 -20.57 18.60 -4.98
CA ASN A 335 -20.42 19.17 -6.32
C ASN A 335 -19.77 18.19 -7.31
N ALA A 336 -18.75 17.45 -6.87
CA ALA A 336 -18.08 16.44 -7.71
C ALA A 336 -19.02 15.29 -8.06
N VAL A 337 -19.84 14.83 -7.11
CA VAL A 337 -20.87 13.81 -7.35
C VAL A 337 -21.92 14.35 -8.34
N SER A 338 -22.44 15.55 -8.13
CA SER A 338 -23.41 16.17 -9.06
C SER A 338 -22.85 16.31 -10.48
N TRP A 339 -21.58 16.72 -10.58
CA TRP A 339 -20.89 16.83 -11.87
C TRP A 339 -20.76 15.46 -12.54
N ALA A 340 -20.32 14.44 -11.81
CA ALA A 340 -20.19 13.08 -12.34
C ALA A 340 -21.52 12.54 -12.89
N LEU A 341 -22.62 12.70 -12.15
CA LEU A 341 -23.96 12.25 -12.58
C LEU A 341 -24.43 12.87 -13.91
N SER A 342 -23.81 13.97 -14.37
CA SER A 342 -24.17 14.68 -15.60
C SER A 342 -23.12 14.59 -16.72
N HIS A 343 -21.95 14.00 -16.45
CA HIS A 343 -20.79 13.99 -17.37
C HIS A 343 -20.19 12.60 -17.49
N THR A 344 -21.01 11.61 -17.84
CA THR A 344 -20.60 10.19 -17.96
C THR A 344 -19.47 9.99 -18.96
N ASP A 345 -19.55 10.60 -20.15
CA ASP A 345 -18.54 10.41 -21.19
C ASP A 345 -17.17 10.94 -20.78
N GLU A 346 -17.12 12.12 -20.16
CA GLU A 346 -15.87 12.72 -19.66
C GLU A 346 -15.24 11.88 -18.55
N GLN A 347 -16.07 11.25 -17.70
CA GLN A 347 -15.59 10.34 -16.68
C GLN A 347 -14.99 9.06 -17.26
N ILE A 348 -15.62 8.49 -18.29
CA ILE A 348 -15.11 7.32 -18.99
C ILE A 348 -13.77 7.64 -19.66
N GLU A 349 -13.67 8.78 -20.36
CA GLU A 349 -12.42 9.23 -20.97
C GLU A 349 -11.31 9.42 -19.93
N LEU A 350 -11.62 10.04 -18.79
CA LEU A 350 -10.67 10.21 -17.71
C LEU A 350 -10.21 8.86 -17.13
N SER A 351 -11.12 7.89 -16.97
CA SER A 351 -10.78 6.56 -16.46
C SER A 351 -9.84 5.79 -17.39
N LEU A 352 -10.02 5.92 -18.72
CA LEU A 352 -9.13 5.37 -19.75
C LEU A 352 -7.72 5.95 -19.62
N GLN A 353 -7.61 7.28 -19.57
CA GLN A 353 -6.32 7.99 -19.46
C GLN A 353 -5.57 7.59 -18.18
N LEU A 354 -6.29 7.48 -17.06
CA LEU A 354 -5.71 7.05 -15.79
C LEU A 354 -5.27 5.57 -15.85
N GLN A 355 -6.08 4.67 -16.38
CA GLN A 355 -5.70 3.26 -16.53
C GLN A 355 -4.40 3.10 -17.33
N ASP A 356 -4.26 3.83 -18.45
CA ASP A 356 -3.06 3.78 -19.30
C ASP A 356 -1.82 4.36 -18.60
N HIS A 357 -2.01 5.41 -17.80
CA HIS A 357 -0.96 5.91 -16.91
C HIS A 357 -0.51 4.84 -15.90
N LEU A 358 -1.47 4.14 -15.28
CA LEU A 358 -1.17 3.11 -14.27
C LEU A 358 -0.43 1.91 -14.88
N LYS A 359 -0.85 1.43 -16.06
CA LYS A 359 -0.18 0.33 -16.79
C LYS A 359 1.32 0.59 -16.99
N SER A 360 1.72 1.86 -17.13
CA SER A 360 3.11 2.23 -17.42
C SER A 360 3.95 2.45 -16.15
N ASN A 361 3.32 2.83 -15.02
CA ASN A 361 4.03 3.38 -13.86
C ASN A 361 3.78 2.64 -12.54
N PHE A 362 2.73 1.81 -12.46
CA PHE A 362 2.28 1.14 -11.24
C PHE A 362 2.19 -0.38 -11.47
N THR A 363 3.24 -0.98 -12.04
CA THR A 363 3.28 -2.42 -12.28
C THR A 363 3.90 -3.18 -11.12
N LEU A 364 3.38 -4.38 -10.87
CA LEU A 364 3.89 -5.29 -9.86
C LEU A 364 5.38 -5.62 -10.10
N SER A 365 5.76 -5.89 -11.34
CA SER A 365 7.15 -6.16 -11.73
C SER A 365 8.09 -5.00 -11.36
N GLN A 366 7.73 -3.76 -11.70
CA GLN A 366 8.53 -2.57 -11.35
C GLN A 366 8.65 -2.37 -9.83
N MET A 367 7.55 -2.58 -9.09
CA MET A 367 7.54 -2.52 -7.62
C MET A 367 8.51 -3.55 -7.03
N ALA A 368 8.36 -4.82 -7.41
CA ALA A 368 9.17 -5.91 -6.88
C ALA A 368 10.65 -5.73 -7.23
N GLN A 369 10.97 -5.39 -8.48
CA GLN A 369 12.34 -5.13 -8.92
C GLN A 369 12.97 -3.96 -8.15
N SER A 370 12.23 -2.86 -7.98
CA SER A 370 12.71 -1.67 -7.27
C SER A 370 13.00 -1.94 -5.79
N ILE A 371 12.19 -2.77 -5.14
CA ILE A 371 12.40 -3.18 -3.74
C ILE A 371 13.58 -4.15 -3.64
N THR A 372 13.64 -5.17 -4.51
CA THR A 372 14.72 -6.16 -4.53
C THR A 372 16.08 -5.51 -4.77
N GLN A 373 16.16 -4.49 -5.64
CA GLN A 373 17.39 -3.70 -5.84
C GLN A 373 17.88 -3.02 -4.56
N LEU A 374 17.00 -2.63 -3.63
CA LEU A 374 17.39 -2.01 -2.36
C LEU A 374 17.95 -3.00 -1.34
N TYR A 375 17.74 -4.30 -1.57
CA TYR A 375 18.30 -5.35 -0.73
C TYR A 375 19.79 -5.52 -0.99
N GLN A 376 20.20 -5.30 -2.24
CA GLN A 376 21.60 -5.43 -2.65
C GLN A 376 22.49 -4.47 -1.86
N PRO A 377 23.72 -4.88 -1.49
CA PRO A 377 24.72 -3.96 -0.94
C PRO A 377 24.82 -2.73 -1.83
N VAL A 378 24.88 -1.54 -1.23
CA VAL A 378 25.21 -0.35 -2.02
C VAL A 378 26.63 -0.61 -2.54
N GLN A 379 26.76 -0.96 -3.82
CA GLN A 379 28.05 -0.88 -4.47
C GLN A 379 28.46 0.57 -4.33
N SER A 380 29.49 0.83 -3.52
CA SER A 380 30.09 2.15 -3.44
C SER A 380 30.34 2.63 -4.87
N ALA A 381 30.00 3.88 -5.17
CA ALA A 381 30.09 4.54 -6.48
C ALA A 381 31.46 4.48 -7.19
N LYS A 382 32.41 3.70 -6.67
CA LYS A 382 33.70 3.37 -7.30
C LYS A 382 33.57 2.41 -8.49
N ASN A 383 32.53 1.58 -8.59
CA ASN A 383 32.39 0.65 -9.72
C ASN A 383 31.81 1.31 -10.97
N GLU A 384 30.89 2.28 -10.84
CA GLU A 384 30.38 3.02 -12.01
C GLU A 384 31.45 3.91 -12.66
N LEU A 385 32.37 4.47 -11.86
CA LEU A 385 33.55 5.19 -12.37
C LEU A 385 34.56 4.23 -13.02
N ALA A 386 34.72 3.00 -12.52
CA ALA A 386 35.61 2.01 -13.11
C ALA A 386 35.09 1.49 -14.46
N ASP A 387 33.78 1.21 -14.56
CA ASP A 387 33.13 0.78 -15.81
C ASP A 387 33.07 1.91 -16.86
N ALA A 388 32.79 3.15 -16.45
CA ALA A 388 32.84 4.31 -17.34
C ALA A 388 34.26 4.62 -17.83
N SER A 389 35.28 4.38 -17.00
CA SER A 389 36.69 4.54 -17.37
C SER A 389 37.15 3.43 -18.32
N GLN A 390 36.66 2.20 -18.16
CA GLN A 390 36.98 1.09 -19.06
C GLN A 390 36.26 1.18 -20.42
N GLN A 391 35.01 1.64 -20.44
CA GLN A 391 34.26 1.88 -21.68
C GLN A 391 34.82 3.04 -22.50
N SER A 392 35.26 4.12 -21.84
CA SER A 392 35.91 5.26 -22.52
C SER A 392 37.32 4.93 -23.03
N GLN A 393 38.06 4.06 -22.36
CA GLN A 393 39.35 3.55 -22.87
C GLN A 393 39.18 2.58 -24.04
N GLN A 394 38.14 1.74 -24.04
CA GLN A 394 37.84 0.86 -25.19
C GLN A 394 37.32 1.63 -26.41
N SER A 395 36.53 2.70 -26.24
CA SER A 395 36.05 3.50 -27.38
C SER A 395 37.16 4.34 -28.02
N ALA A 396 38.18 4.73 -27.27
CA ALA A 396 39.34 5.47 -27.77
C ALA A 396 40.31 4.61 -28.60
N LEU A 397 40.28 3.28 -28.44
CA LEU A 397 41.15 2.33 -29.16
C LEU A 397 40.55 1.81 -30.48
N HIS A 398 39.31 2.17 -30.81
CA HIS A 398 38.58 1.64 -31.98
C HIS A 398 38.00 2.69 -32.93
N SER A 399 38.50 3.93 -32.91
CA SER A 399 38.20 4.91 -33.95
C SER A 399 39.29 4.88 -35.05
N PRO A 400 39.02 4.38 -36.27
CA PRO A 400 39.92 4.58 -37.40
C PRO A 400 39.76 6.02 -37.90
N GLU A 401 40.80 6.83 -37.77
CA GLU A 401 40.93 8.11 -38.46
C GLU A 401 40.75 7.90 -39.97
N LYS A 402 39.66 8.45 -40.52
CA LYS A 402 39.57 8.80 -41.95
C LYS A 402 39.60 10.32 -42.05
N LEU A 403 40.80 10.84 -42.25
CA LEU A 403 41.05 12.14 -42.83
C LEU A 403 41.24 11.96 -44.34
N THR A 404 40.22 12.37 -45.11
CA THR A 404 40.34 12.90 -46.48
C THR A 404 39.19 13.85 -46.71
#